data_AF-A0AAF0MRR9-F1
#
_entry.id   AF-A0AAF0MRR9-F1
#
_cell.length_a   1.000
_cell.length_b   1.000
_cell.length_c   1.000
_cell.angle_alpha   90.00
_cell.angle_beta   90.00
_cell.angle_gamma   90.00
#
_symmetry.space_group_name_H-M   'P 1'
#
loop_
_entity.id
_entity.type
_entity.pdbx_description
1 polymer ?
#
loop_
_entity_poly.entity_id
_entity_poly.type
_entity_poly.pdbx_seq_one_letter_code
_entity_poly.pdbx_strand_id
1 'polypeptide(L)'
;MRPIRGSNGIPVGKDGKVPFKAIVRRFHEVGSRKDADSTDSVVLPRELTPSQIREWWDDPSVCDIEGVDTEDSDIYSVPISIRGKKRAALSKIAVLADRKESARIKKVLADSFTADELELIASGIPLMVTSEEHLRDCTGFYLRRQEGCSVPQIVLENGTTPDGIVHEAVHHLRAVDGRTSFPTKDGVLDPEYRRLPKSRKDTIVSKEEKETVAETVARTRTDPVESGYYGHVPGYSSRGAYLHDQDVLSKSKALKGKAAIRAVEENYERTSISRAIISANRRKKR
;
A
#
# COMPACT_ATOMS: atom_id res chain seq x y z
N MET A 1 8.07 18.80 1.80
CA MET A 1 7.84 19.93 2.73
C MET A 1 6.77 19.51 3.73
N ARG A 2 7.00 19.69 5.03
CA ARG A 2 6.02 19.34 6.07
C ARG A 2 4.92 20.42 6.10
N PRO A 3 3.63 20.06 6.18
CA PRO A 3 2.55 21.03 6.35
C PRO A 3 2.76 21.81 7.66
N ILE A 4 2.35 23.08 7.66
CA ILE A 4 2.31 23.92 8.86
C ILE A 4 1.19 23.36 9.73
N ARG A 5 1.46 23.10 11.01
CA ARG A 5 0.41 22.65 11.95
C ARG A 5 -0.38 23.87 12.42
N GLY A 6 -1.70 23.84 12.25
CA GLY A 6 -2.61 24.81 12.85
C GLY A 6 -2.72 24.62 14.37
N SER A 7 -3.52 25.48 15.02
CA SER A 7 -3.65 25.58 16.48
C SER A 7 -4.05 24.29 17.21
N ASN A 8 -4.59 23.29 16.50
CA ASN A 8 -5.06 22.02 17.06
C ASN A 8 -4.37 20.79 16.43
N GLY A 9 -3.19 20.97 15.82
CA GLY A 9 -2.49 19.88 15.11
C GLY A 9 -3.07 19.54 13.73
N ILE A 10 -4.11 20.24 13.30
CA ILE A 10 -4.70 20.14 11.95
C ILE A 10 -3.66 20.59 10.90
N PRO A 11 -3.32 19.77 9.90
CA PRO A 11 -2.38 20.15 8.84
C PRO A 11 -2.95 21.23 7.94
N VAL A 12 -2.13 22.24 7.62
CA VAL A 12 -2.50 23.32 6.69
C VAL A 12 -1.65 23.24 5.42
N GLY A 13 -2.33 23.17 4.28
CA GLY A 13 -1.79 23.25 2.94
C GLY A 13 -1.31 24.66 2.58
N LYS A 14 -0.68 24.79 1.41
CA LYS A 14 -0.17 26.09 0.94
C LYS A 14 -1.28 27.08 0.57
N ASP A 15 -2.45 26.55 0.27
CA ASP A 15 -3.70 27.24 -0.04
C ASP A 15 -4.48 27.67 1.23
N GLY A 16 -3.96 27.40 2.42
CA GLY A 16 -4.65 27.65 3.68
C GLY A 16 -5.78 26.65 4.00
N LYS A 17 -5.93 25.60 3.18
CA LYS A 17 -6.91 24.53 3.36
C LYS A 17 -6.30 23.31 4.02
N VAL A 18 -7.12 22.43 4.56
CA VAL A 18 -6.67 21.14 5.07
C VAL A 18 -6.46 20.20 3.88
N PRO A 19 -5.25 19.62 3.69
CA PRO A 19 -5.01 18.71 2.58
C PRO A 19 -5.99 17.54 2.61
N PHE A 20 -6.67 17.25 1.49
CA PHE A 20 -7.67 16.17 1.43
C PHE A 20 -7.15 14.81 1.93
N LYS A 21 -5.89 14.49 1.60
CA LYS A 21 -5.21 13.28 2.11
C LYS A 21 -5.13 13.23 3.65
N ALA A 22 -4.99 14.38 4.32
CA ALA A 22 -4.99 14.45 5.77
C ALA A 22 -6.39 14.24 6.36
N ILE A 23 -7.44 14.71 5.68
CA ILE A 23 -8.83 14.46 6.04
C ILE A 23 -9.12 12.94 6.00
N VAL A 24 -8.85 12.28 4.87
CA VAL A 24 -9.08 10.83 4.75
C VAL A 24 -8.25 10.04 5.78
N ARG A 25 -7.00 10.45 6.02
CA ARG A 25 -6.17 9.85 7.07
C ARG A 25 -6.82 9.98 8.44
N ARG A 26 -7.32 11.17 8.78
CA ARG A 26 -7.98 11.41 10.07
C ARG A 26 -9.22 10.54 10.22
N PHE A 27 -10.02 10.42 9.17
CA PHE A 27 -11.18 9.52 9.15
C PHE A 27 -10.79 8.06 9.43
N HIS A 28 -9.69 7.57 8.83
CA HIS A 28 -9.17 6.22 9.13
C HIS A 28 -8.63 6.06 10.57
N GLU A 29 -8.18 7.13 11.21
CA GLU A 29 -7.63 7.08 12.57
C GLU A 29 -8.70 7.02 13.65
N VAL A 30 -9.77 7.80 13.49
CA VAL A 30 -10.76 8.04 14.55
C VAL A 30 -12.22 7.93 14.12
N GLY A 31 -12.50 7.90 12.81
CA GLY A 31 -13.85 7.75 12.28
C GLY A 31 -14.29 6.29 12.19
N SER A 32 -15.56 6.09 11.83
CA SER A 32 -16.16 4.77 11.64
C SER A 32 -16.82 4.69 10.27
N ARG A 33 -16.55 3.61 9.51
CA ARG A 33 -17.20 3.41 8.22
C ARG A 33 -18.69 3.07 8.34
N LYS A 34 -19.15 2.63 9.51
CA LYS A 34 -20.59 2.42 9.76
C LYS A 34 -21.37 3.73 9.69
N ASP A 35 -20.71 4.83 10.06
CA ASP A 35 -21.30 6.17 10.06
C ASP A 35 -21.51 6.64 8.62
N ALA A 36 -20.77 6.05 7.70
CA ALA A 36 -20.73 6.39 6.30
C ALA A 36 -21.49 5.38 5.41
N ASP A 37 -22.36 4.56 6.02
CA ASP A 37 -23.37 3.73 5.36
C ASP A 37 -24.68 4.52 5.13
N SER A 38 -24.80 5.74 5.67
CA SER A 38 -25.88 6.68 5.41
C SER A 38 -25.36 8.11 5.51
N THR A 39 -25.58 8.93 4.49
CA THR A 39 -25.14 10.33 4.49
C THR A 39 -25.85 11.14 5.58
N ASP A 40 -25.10 11.88 6.38
CA ASP A 40 -25.63 12.79 7.39
C ASP A 40 -26.44 13.93 6.74
N SER A 41 -27.38 14.48 7.51
CA SER A 41 -28.10 15.72 7.22
C SER A 41 -27.18 16.92 6.97
N VAL A 42 -26.00 16.94 7.57
CA VAL A 42 -24.99 17.99 7.37
C VAL A 42 -23.77 17.41 6.66
N VAL A 43 -23.51 17.91 5.46
CA VAL A 43 -22.33 17.55 4.66
C VAL A 43 -21.47 18.79 4.43
N LEU A 44 -20.24 18.76 4.93
CA LEU A 44 -19.22 19.77 4.70
C LEU A 44 -18.60 19.58 3.30
N PRO A 45 -18.24 20.67 2.60
CA PRO A 45 -17.56 20.58 1.31
C PRO A 45 -16.16 19.98 1.47
N ARG A 46 -15.60 19.46 0.37
CA ARG A 46 -14.26 18.86 0.37
C ARG A 46 -13.10 19.81 0.74
N GLU A 47 -13.23 21.11 0.44
CA GLU A 47 -12.17 22.11 0.61
C GLU A 47 -12.35 23.00 1.86
N LEU A 48 -11.92 22.47 3.01
CA LEU A 48 -12.12 23.11 4.30
C LEU A 48 -10.88 23.83 4.81
N THR A 49 -11.05 24.99 5.46
CA THR A 49 -10.00 25.58 6.30
C THR A 49 -9.92 24.86 7.65
N PRO A 50 -8.82 25.01 8.41
CA PRO A 50 -8.71 24.45 9.76
C PRO A 50 -9.81 24.91 10.73
N SER A 51 -10.39 26.09 10.53
CA SER A 51 -11.50 26.57 11.37
C SER A 51 -12.82 25.89 11.03
N GLN A 52 -13.04 25.56 9.75
CA GLN A 52 -14.28 24.94 9.27
C GLN A 52 -14.37 23.46 9.65
N ILE A 53 -13.26 22.72 9.60
CA ILE A 53 -13.24 21.27 9.87
C ILE A 53 -13.03 20.92 11.35
N ARG A 54 -12.88 21.91 12.24
CA ARG A 54 -12.39 21.67 13.61
C ARG A 54 -13.22 20.64 14.37
N GLU A 55 -14.53 20.76 14.33
CA GLU A 55 -15.45 19.87 15.06
C GLU A 55 -15.38 18.44 14.53
N TRP A 56 -15.49 18.27 13.21
CA TRP A 56 -15.30 16.99 12.52
C TRP A 56 -13.90 16.39 12.78
N TRP A 57 -12.87 17.23 12.88
CA TRP A 57 -11.51 16.76 13.12
C TRP A 57 -11.36 16.10 14.48
N ASP A 58 -12.08 16.59 15.49
CA ASP A 58 -12.08 16.01 16.83
C ASP A 58 -13.00 14.79 16.89
N ASP A 59 -14.16 14.85 16.23
CA ASP A 59 -15.15 13.77 16.15
C ASP A 59 -15.80 13.68 14.75
N PRO A 60 -15.38 12.74 13.89
CA PRO A 60 -15.97 12.59 12.56
C PRO A 60 -17.45 12.15 12.54
N SER A 61 -18.06 11.81 13.68
CA SER A 61 -19.47 11.39 13.71
C SER A 61 -20.48 12.55 13.72
N VAL A 62 -20.01 13.80 13.84
CA VAL A 62 -20.87 14.99 13.98
C VAL A 62 -21.45 15.51 12.66
N CYS A 63 -20.83 15.17 11.53
CA CYS A 63 -21.27 15.50 10.17
C CYS A 63 -20.41 14.72 9.16
N ASP A 64 -20.82 14.71 7.89
CA ASP A 64 -20.00 14.15 6.82
C ASP A 64 -19.16 15.21 6.12
N ILE A 65 -18.12 14.77 5.42
CA ILE A 65 -17.34 15.49 4.41
C ILE A 65 -17.58 14.83 3.06
N GLU A 66 -17.97 15.66 2.09
CA GLU A 66 -18.17 15.29 0.70
C GLU A 66 -17.00 14.43 0.15
N GLY A 67 -17.33 13.20 -0.26
CA GLY A 67 -16.38 12.27 -0.86
C GLY A 67 -15.46 11.56 0.15
N VAL A 68 -15.69 11.67 1.46
CA VAL A 68 -14.99 10.91 2.51
C VAL A 68 -15.95 9.93 3.16
N ASP A 69 -16.82 10.41 4.02
CA ASP A 69 -17.81 9.66 4.82
C ASP A 69 -19.21 9.69 4.21
N THR A 70 -19.34 10.14 2.96
CA THR A 70 -20.60 10.03 2.20
C THR A 70 -20.75 8.68 1.48
N GLU A 71 -22.00 8.28 1.18
CA GLU A 71 -22.32 7.04 0.45
C GLU A 71 -21.73 7.02 -0.98
N ASP A 72 -21.68 8.19 -1.62
CA ASP A 72 -21.20 8.39 -2.99
C ASP A 72 -19.66 8.53 -3.09
N SER A 73 -18.93 8.28 -2.01
CA SER A 73 -17.48 8.45 -1.96
C SER A 73 -16.72 7.60 -2.99
N ASP A 74 -16.17 8.26 -4.01
CA ASP A 74 -15.41 7.64 -5.09
C ASP A 74 -14.13 6.95 -4.61
N ILE A 75 -13.49 7.43 -3.53
CA ILE A 75 -12.24 6.84 -3.02
C ILE A 75 -12.44 5.44 -2.43
N TYR A 76 -13.66 5.11 -1.99
CA TYR A 76 -14.04 3.79 -1.50
C TYR A 76 -14.78 2.95 -2.55
N SER A 77 -15.17 3.54 -3.69
CA SER A 77 -15.87 2.84 -4.77
C SER A 77 -15.12 1.58 -5.23
N VAL A 78 -15.86 0.54 -5.57
CA VAL A 78 -15.31 -0.75 -6.05
C VAL A 78 -15.94 -1.08 -7.41
N PRO A 79 -15.15 -1.49 -8.43
CA PRO A 79 -15.68 -1.93 -9.71
C PRO A 79 -16.82 -2.95 -9.58
N ILE A 80 -17.88 -2.78 -10.38
CA ILE A 80 -19.09 -3.64 -10.35
C ILE A 80 -18.77 -5.11 -10.69
N SER A 81 -17.69 -5.35 -11.43
CA SER A 81 -17.20 -6.70 -11.73
C SER A 81 -16.69 -7.45 -10.50
N ILE A 82 -16.38 -6.75 -9.39
CA ILE A 82 -15.90 -7.35 -8.15
C ILE A 82 -17.09 -7.44 -7.17
N ARG A 83 -17.37 -8.66 -6.71
CA ARG A 83 -18.54 -9.00 -5.89
C ARG A 83 -18.17 -9.74 -4.61
N GLY A 84 -19.15 -9.88 -3.70
CA GLY A 84 -19.04 -10.67 -2.48
C GLY A 84 -17.99 -10.15 -1.50
N LYS A 85 -17.34 -11.05 -0.78
CA LYS A 85 -16.36 -10.72 0.27
C LYS A 85 -15.22 -9.81 -0.21
N LYS A 86 -14.75 -9.98 -1.45
CA LYS A 86 -13.72 -9.11 -2.03
C LYS A 86 -14.18 -7.66 -2.15
N ARG A 87 -15.44 -7.45 -2.54
CA ARG A 87 -16.03 -6.10 -2.62
C ARG A 87 -16.08 -5.47 -1.23
N ALA A 88 -16.55 -6.21 -0.23
CA ALA A 88 -16.65 -5.73 1.15
C ALA A 88 -15.29 -5.40 1.78
N ALA A 89 -14.23 -6.13 1.42
CA ALA A 89 -12.87 -5.80 1.86
C ALA A 89 -12.31 -4.57 1.13
N LEU A 90 -12.43 -4.52 -0.20
CA LEU A 90 -11.89 -3.43 -1.03
C LEU A 90 -12.63 -2.10 -0.85
N SER A 91 -13.87 -2.12 -0.36
CA SER A 91 -14.61 -0.90 -0.03
C SER A 91 -14.09 -0.21 1.24
N LYS A 92 -13.26 -0.88 2.04
CA LYS A 92 -12.59 -0.28 3.21
C LYS A 92 -11.26 0.36 2.86
N ILE A 93 -10.69 0.06 1.69
CA ILE A 93 -9.42 0.62 1.23
C ILE A 93 -9.70 1.92 0.48
N ALA A 94 -9.22 3.03 1.02
CA ALA A 94 -9.28 4.34 0.37
C ALA A 94 -8.24 4.41 -0.75
N VAL A 95 -8.65 4.72 -1.98
CA VAL A 95 -7.74 4.94 -3.11
C VAL A 95 -7.91 6.37 -3.61
N LEU A 96 -6.94 7.21 -3.27
CA LEU A 96 -6.85 8.62 -3.67
C LEU A 96 -6.14 8.70 -5.02
N ALA A 97 -6.90 8.48 -6.08
CA ALA A 97 -6.51 8.59 -7.48
C ALA A 97 -7.75 8.99 -8.30
N ASP A 98 -7.58 9.21 -9.61
CA ASP A 98 -8.75 9.33 -10.48
C ASP A 98 -9.56 8.02 -10.52
N ARG A 99 -10.83 8.09 -10.94
CA ARG A 99 -11.76 6.96 -10.91
C ARG A 99 -11.27 5.76 -11.74
N LYS A 100 -10.58 5.99 -12.87
CA LYS A 100 -10.07 4.93 -13.73
C LYS A 100 -8.90 4.22 -13.05
N GLU A 101 -7.99 4.99 -12.46
CA GLU A 101 -6.83 4.44 -11.75
C GLU A 101 -7.24 3.72 -10.47
N SER A 102 -8.18 4.27 -9.70
CA SER A 102 -8.77 3.60 -8.53
C SER A 102 -9.39 2.25 -8.90
N ALA A 103 -10.21 2.23 -9.96
CA ALA A 103 -10.81 0.99 -10.46
C ALA A 103 -9.76 -0.04 -10.91
N ARG A 104 -8.68 0.42 -11.56
CA ARG A 104 -7.57 -0.43 -12.01
C ARG A 104 -6.82 -1.05 -10.82
N ILE A 105 -6.43 -0.23 -9.84
CA ILE A 105 -5.75 -0.68 -8.62
C ILE A 105 -6.60 -1.73 -7.90
N LYS A 106 -7.88 -1.45 -7.64
CA LYS A 106 -8.77 -2.39 -6.96
C LYS A 106 -8.99 -3.67 -7.75
N LYS A 107 -9.00 -3.61 -9.08
CA LYS A 107 -9.05 -4.81 -9.93
C LYS A 107 -7.78 -5.65 -9.80
N VAL A 108 -6.60 -5.06 -9.85
CA VAL A 108 -5.33 -5.78 -9.64
C VAL A 108 -5.31 -6.45 -8.26
N LEU A 109 -5.71 -5.74 -7.20
CA LEU A 109 -5.82 -6.33 -5.86
C LEU A 109 -6.81 -7.50 -5.82
N ALA A 110 -7.99 -7.36 -6.42
CA ALA A 110 -8.96 -8.46 -6.51
C ALA A 110 -8.42 -9.67 -7.31
N ASP A 111 -7.64 -9.42 -8.34
CA ASP A 111 -7.09 -10.44 -9.24
C ASP A 111 -5.83 -11.11 -8.68
N SER A 112 -5.17 -10.55 -7.67
CA SER A 112 -3.93 -11.11 -7.08
C SER A 112 -4.09 -11.66 -5.65
N PHE A 113 -5.18 -11.31 -4.95
CA PHE A 113 -5.42 -11.75 -3.58
C PHE A 113 -6.74 -12.53 -3.43
N THR A 114 -6.78 -13.40 -2.43
CA THR A 114 -8.00 -14.05 -1.95
C THR A 114 -8.88 -13.07 -1.18
N ALA A 115 -10.13 -13.45 -0.90
CA ALA A 115 -11.00 -12.60 -0.09
C ALA A 115 -10.46 -12.42 1.33
N ASP A 116 -9.96 -13.49 1.94
CA ASP A 116 -9.45 -13.48 3.32
C ASP A 116 -8.17 -12.63 3.44
N GLU A 117 -7.30 -12.65 2.43
CA GLU A 117 -6.13 -11.76 2.39
C GLU A 117 -6.53 -10.29 2.24
N LEU A 118 -7.53 -9.98 1.40
CA LEU A 118 -8.03 -8.61 1.27
C LEU A 118 -8.70 -8.14 2.56
N GLU A 119 -9.41 -9.03 3.25
CA GLU A 119 -10.00 -8.75 4.55
C GLU A 119 -8.92 -8.46 5.60
N LEU A 120 -7.82 -9.23 5.59
CA LEU A 120 -6.68 -8.99 6.46
C LEU A 120 -5.98 -7.65 6.15
N ILE A 121 -5.75 -7.34 4.87
CA ILE A 121 -5.22 -6.05 4.39
C ILE A 121 -6.13 -4.88 4.82
N ALA A 122 -7.44 -5.09 4.88
CA ALA A 122 -8.41 -4.09 5.27
C ALA A 122 -8.73 -4.08 6.77
N SER A 123 -8.08 -4.93 7.57
CA SER A 123 -8.39 -5.09 8.99
C SER A 123 -7.69 -4.04 9.86
N GLY A 124 -8.28 -3.73 11.02
CA GLY A 124 -7.77 -2.71 11.92
C GLY A 124 -7.89 -1.31 11.33
N ILE A 125 -6.77 -0.58 11.23
CA ILE A 125 -6.72 0.74 10.59
C ILE A 125 -6.63 0.53 9.07
N PRO A 126 -7.64 0.91 8.27
CA PRO A 126 -7.68 0.54 6.87
C PRO A 126 -6.54 1.18 6.07
N LEU A 127 -6.07 0.44 5.06
CA LEU A 127 -5.03 0.88 4.14
C LEU A 127 -5.48 2.10 3.31
N MET A 128 -4.58 3.08 3.16
CA MET A 128 -4.72 4.15 2.17
C MET A 128 -3.79 3.91 0.99
N VAL A 129 -4.28 4.12 -0.23
CA VAL A 129 -3.47 4.12 -1.46
C VAL A 129 -3.55 5.50 -2.09
N THR A 130 -2.42 6.08 -2.49
CA THR A 130 -2.36 7.34 -3.26
C THR A 130 -1.61 7.12 -4.56
N SER A 131 -2.08 7.73 -5.63
CA SER A 131 -1.36 7.79 -6.91
C SER A 131 -0.73 9.17 -7.11
N GLU A 132 0.51 9.22 -7.54
CA GLU A 132 1.26 10.45 -7.87
C GLU A 132 1.69 10.39 -9.34
N GLU A 133 1.77 11.53 -10.04
CA GLU A 133 2.12 11.53 -11.47
C GLU A 133 3.53 10.99 -11.75
N HIS A 134 4.50 11.34 -10.90
CA HIS A 134 5.90 10.96 -11.08
C HIS A 134 6.55 10.67 -9.73
N LEU A 135 7.12 9.47 -9.60
CA LEU A 135 7.98 9.10 -8.48
C LEU A 135 9.42 9.00 -8.97
N ARG A 136 10.34 9.74 -8.33
CA ARG A 136 11.69 9.96 -8.88
C ARG A 136 12.51 8.68 -9.08
N ASP A 137 12.47 7.78 -8.10
CA ASP A 137 13.45 6.69 -7.97
C ASP A 137 12.79 5.30 -7.81
N CYS A 138 11.47 5.20 -7.92
CA CYS A 138 10.70 3.97 -7.75
C CYS A 138 9.31 4.13 -8.36
N THR A 139 8.63 3.02 -8.65
CA THR A 139 7.25 3.03 -9.16
C THR A 139 6.20 2.91 -8.05
N GLY A 140 6.64 2.71 -6.81
CA GLY A 140 5.81 2.66 -5.61
C GLY A 140 6.64 2.56 -4.33
N PHE A 141 6.00 2.78 -3.19
CA PHE A 141 6.54 2.45 -1.87
C PHE A 141 5.43 2.31 -0.80
N TYR A 142 5.67 1.41 0.16
CA TYR A 142 4.83 1.18 1.32
C TYR A 142 5.36 1.91 2.58
N LEU A 143 4.50 2.73 3.17
CA LEU A 143 4.65 3.35 4.47
C LEU A 143 3.86 2.55 5.50
N ARG A 144 4.56 1.70 6.25
CA ARG A 144 4.04 1.05 7.46
C ARG A 144 3.72 2.05 8.56
N ARG A 145 2.91 1.62 9.53
CA ARG A 145 2.66 2.40 10.75
C ARG A 145 3.97 2.64 11.48
N GLN A 146 4.25 3.90 11.80
CA GLN A 146 5.46 4.34 12.50
C GLN A 146 5.22 5.76 13.04
N GLU A 147 6.15 6.27 13.84
CA GLU A 147 6.08 7.67 14.26
C GLU A 147 6.01 8.61 13.03
N GLY A 148 4.93 9.39 12.96
CA GLY A 148 4.60 10.27 11.82
C GLY A 148 3.74 9.65 10.72
N CYS A 149 3.43 8.35 10.80
CA CYS A 149 2.54 7.63 9.89
C CYS A 149 1.64 6.69 10.70
N SER A 150 0.49 7.19 11.13
CA SER A 150 -0.53 6.51 11.94
C SER A 150 -1.33 5.47 11.15
N VAL A 151 -1.60 5.77 9.88
CA VAL A 151 -2.33 4.94 8.92
C VAL A 151 -1.34 4.32 7.94
N PRO A 152 -1.40 2.99 7.70
CA PRO A 152 -0.57 2.36 6.67
C PRO A 152 -0.93 2.93 5.30
N GLN A 153 0.08 3.20 4.48
CA GLN A 153 -0.10 3.84 3.20
C GLN A 153 0.74 3.20 2.11
N ILE A 154 0.14 2.98 0.94
CA ILE A 154 0.86 2.74 -0.31
C ILE A 154 0.86 4.03 -1.13
N VAL A 155 2.00 4.39 -1.70
CA VAL A 155 2.13 5.45 -2.70
C VAL A 155 2.59 4.80 -3.99
N LEU A 156 1.86 5.02 -5.09
CA LEU A 156 2.16 4.46 -6.41
C LEU A 156 2.40 5.59 -7.41
N GLU A 157 3.26 5.33 -8.39
CA GLU A 157 3.29 6.13 -9.61
C GLU A 157 2.06 5.79 -10.47
N ASN A 158 1.44 6.82 -11.05
CA ASN A 158 0.25 6.65 -11.87
C ASN A 158 0.54 5.74 -13.06
N GLY A 159 -0.30 4.72 -13.27
CA GLY A 159 -0.13 3.76 -14.36
C GLY A 159 0.98 2.74 -14.10
N THR A 160 1.51 2.64 -12.87
CA THR A 160 2.46 1.58 -12.50
C THR A 160 1.91 0.18 -12.80
N THR A 161 2.80 -0.77 -13.00
CA THR A 161 2.43 -2.13 -13.44
C THR A 161 1.68 -2.90 -12.34
N PRO A 162 0.92 -3.94 -12.70
CA PRO A 162 0.35 -4.89 -11.73
C PRO A 162 1.36 -5.42 -10.70
N ASP A 163 2.60 -5.77 -11.07
CA ASP A 163 3.64 -6.17 -10.11
C ASP A 163 3.95 -5.05 -9.13
N GLY A 164 4.02 -3.79 -9.58
CA GLY A 164 4.21 -2.64 -8.70
C GLY A 164 3.10 -2.49 -7.65
N ILE A 165 1.84 -2.62 -8.06
CA ILE A 165 0.70 -2.58 -7.13
C ILE A 165 0.76 -3.76 -6.14
N VAL A 166 0.99 -4.97 -6.65
CA VAL A 166 1.00 -6.18 -5.85
C VAL A 166 2.19 -6.18 -4.89
N HIS A 167 3.36 -5.70 -5.29
CA HIS A 167 4.56 -5.60 -4.46
C HIS A 167 4.31 -4.76 -3.21
N GLU A 168 3.76 -3.56 -3.37
CA GLU A 168 3.46 -2.70 -2.22
C GLU A 168 2.33 -3.29 -1.35
N ALA A 169 1.34 -3.95 -1.96
CA ALA A 169 0.29 -4.65 -1.23
C ALA A 169 0.82 -5.87 -0.46
N VAL A 170 1.80 -6.59 -0.99
CA VAL A 170 2.47 -7.72 -0.33
C VAL A 170 3.27 -7.23 0.87
N HIS A 171 3.98 -6.09 0.78
CA HIS A 171 4.62 -5.49 1.95
C HIS A 171 3.62 -5.24 3.09
N HIS A 172 2.45 -4.69 2.75
CA HIS A 172 1.41 -4.46 3.74
C HIS A 172 0.84 -5.78 4.29
N LEU A 173 0.51 -6.74 3.42
CA LEU A 173 0.01 -8.07 3.81
C LEU A 173 0.98 -8.76 4.77
N ARG A 174 2.28 -8.77 4.46
CA ARG A 174 3.31 -9.35 5.32
C ARG A 174 3.41 -8.66 6.67
N ALA A 175 3.19 -7.33 6.71
CA ALA A 175 3.18 -6.59 7.96
C ALA A 175 1.97 -6.95 8.85
N VAL A 176 0.76 -7.04 8.29
CA VAL A 176 -0.45 -7.40 9.05
C VAL A 176 -0.53 -8.89 9.41
N ASP A 177 0.12 -9.74 8.62
CA ASP A 177 0.23 -11.19 8.83
C ASP A 177 1.44 -11.59 9.71
N GLY A 178 2.21 -10.60 10.21
CA GLY A 178 3.35 -10.86 11.10
C GLY A 178 4.57 -11.53 10.43
N ARG A 179 4.62 -11.55 9.09
CA ARG A 179 5.71 -12.13 8.29
C ARG A 179 6.79 -11.13 7.87
N THR A 180 6.59 -9.84 8.13
CA THR A 180 7.57 -8.81 7.77
C THR A 180 8.91 -9.01 8.49
N SER A 181 10.01 -8.78 7.79
CA SER A 181 11.36 -8.81 8.39
C SER A 181 11.67 -7.61 9.28
N PHE A 182 10.84 -6.56 9.19
CA PHE A 182 11.01 -5.37 10.02
C PHE A 182 10.56 -5.65 11.47
N PRO A 183 11.30 -5.16 12.47
CA PRO A 183 10.86 -5.27 13.84
C PRO A 183 9.60 -4.42 14.04
N THR A 184 8.49 -5.07 14.37
CA THR A 184 7.22 -4.40 14.63
C THR A 184 6.65 -4.86 15.96
N LYS A 185 5.92 -3.97 16.62
CA LYS A 185 5.11 -4.25 17.79
C LYS A 185 3.69 -3.77 17.48
N ASP A 186 2.71 -4.67 17.55
CA ASP A 186 1.30 -4.39 17.23
C ASP A 186 1.11 -3.73 15.85
N GLY A 187 1.91 -4.17 14.87
CA GLY A 187 1.91 -3.64 13.49
C GLY A 187 2.57 -2.26 13.32
N VAL A 188 3.20 -1.72 14.37
CA VAL A 188 3.94 -0.44 14.35
C VAL A 188 5.44 -0.72 14.34
N LEU A 189 6.20 -0.06 13.46
CA LEU A 189 7.66 -0.17 13.40
C LEU A 189 8.30 0.22 14.74
N ASP A 190 9.15 -0.66 15.26
CA ASP A 190 9.89 -0.40 16.49
C ASP A 190 10.81 0.82 16.31
N PRO A 191 10.72 1.87 17.16
CA PRO A 191 11.61 3.01 17.13
C PRO A 191 13.10 2.66 17.19
N GLU A 192 13.48 1.55 17.83
CA GLU A 192 14.86 1.08 17.91
C GLU A 192 15.44 0.75 16.53
N TYR A 193 14.60 0.38 15.56
CA TYR A 193 15.02 0.15 14.18
C TYR A 193 15.82 1.33 13.61
N ARG A 194 15.41 2.57 13.95
CA ARG A 194 16.09 3.79 13.46
C ARG A 194 17.52 3.90 14.00
N ARG A 195 17.76 3.38 15.21
CA ARG A 195 19.05 3.41 15.91
C ARG A 195 19.99 2.27 15.49
N LEU A 196 19.49 1.28 14.76
CA LEU A 196 20.33 0.20 14.25
C LEU A 196 21.43 0.71 13.30
N PRO A 197 22.62 0.08 13.31
CA PRO A 197 23.65 0.34 12.31
C PRO A 197 23.13 0.17 10.89
N LYS A 198 23.67 0.94 9.94
CA LYS A 198 23.24 0.88 8.54
C LYS A 198 23.29 -0.54 7.96
N SER A 199 24.36 -1.29 8.24
CA SER A 199 24.51 -2.68 7.78
C SER A 199 23.36 -3.61 8.23
N ARG A 200 22.90 -3.45 9.47
CA ARG A 200 21.75 -4.20 10.00
C ARG A 200 20.45 -3.78 9.32
N LYS A 201 20.23 -2.48 9.14
CA LYS A 201 19.05 -1.96 8.41
C LYS A 201 19.02 -2.46 6.97
N ASP A 202 20.15 -2.38 6.27
CA ASP A 202 20.27 -2.85 4.89
C ASP A 202 20.00 -4.37 4.79
N THR A 203 20.41 -5.16 5.79
CA THR A 203 20.10 -6.60 5.86
C THR A 203 18.60 -6.84 6.00
N ILE A 204 17.93 -6.11 6.91
CA ILE A 204 16.48 -6.21 7.14
C ILE A 204 15.70 -5.81 5.88
N VAL A 205 16.06 -4.67 5.28
CA VAL A 205 15.44 -4.17 4.04
C VAL A 205 15.65 -5.17 2.91
N SER A 206 16.89 -5.61 2.68
CA SER A 206 17.21 -6.57 1.62
C SER A 206 16.42 -7.87 1.77
N LYS A 207 16.30 -8.39 3.00
CA LYS A 207 15.47 -9.57 3.27
C LYS A 207 14.00 -9.32 2.96
N GLU A 208 13.43 -8.22 3.47
CA GLU A 208 12.02 -7.89 3.21
C GLU A 208 11.72 -7.73 1.72
N GLU A 209 12.56 -6.99 1.00
CA GLU A 209 12.39 -6.75 -0.43
C GLU A 209 12.45 -8.06 -1.21
N LYS A 210 13.46 -8.92 -0.96
CA LYS A 210 13.57 -10.21 -1.67
C LYS A 210 12.35 -11.11 -1.46
N GLU A 211 11.91 -11.25 -0.22
CA GLU A 211 10.74 -12.08 0.10
C GLU A 211 9.45 -11.49 -0.50
N THR A 212 9.34 -10.16 -0.52
CA THR A 212 8.23 -9.44 -1.15
C THR A 212 8.24 -9.65 -2.67
N VAL A 213 9.39 -9.53 -3.33
CA VAL A 213 9.50 -9.77 -4.79
C VAL A 213 9.13 -11.22 -5.12
N ALA A 214 9.61 -12.20 -4.34
CA ALA A 214 9.27 -13.60 -4.58
C ALA A 214 7.75 -13.84 -4.45
N GLU A 215 7.12 -13.30 -3.42
CA GLU A 215 5.68 -13.41 -3.23
C GLU A 215 4.87 -12.66 -4.29
N THR A 216 5.34 -11.50 -4.76
CA THR A 216 4.76 -10.77 -5.91
C THR A 216 4.78 -11.65 -7.15
N VAL A 217 5.94 -12.21 -7.51
CA VAL A 217 6.12 -13.07 -8.69
C VAL A 217 5.27 -14.34 -8.63
N ALA A 218 5.05 -14.89 -7.43
CA ALA A 218 4.13 -16.01 -7.25
C ALA A 218 2.67 -15.62 -7.52
N ARG A 219 2.30 -14.36 -7.25
CA ARG A 219 0.93 -13.81 -7.36
C ARG A 219 0.62 -13.19 -8.71
N THR A 220 1.62 -12.82 -9.48
CA THR A 220 1.46 -12.11 -10.74
C THR A 220 2.05 -12.89 -11.91
N ARG A 221 1.40 -12.74 -13.07
CA ARG A 221 1.87 -13.29 -14.35
C ARG A 221 1.73 -12.32 -15.52
N THR A 222 1.13 -11.17 -15.24
CA THR A 222 0.57 -10.27 -16.24
C THR A 222 1.56 -9.24 -16.73
N ASP A 223 2.74 -9.14 -16.11
CA ASP A 223 3.63 -8.03 -16.41
C ASP A 223 4.54 -8.32 -17.61
N PRO A 224 4.41 -7.50 -18.67
CA PRO A 224 5.29 -7.61 -19.83
C PRO A 224 6.72 -7.18 -19.50
N VAL A 225 6.91 -6.48 -18.38
CA VAL A 225 8.19 -5.90 -17.95
C VAL A 225 8.50 -6.38 -16.54
N GLU A 226 9.69 -6.92 -16.34
CA GLU A 226 10.18 -7.32 -15.02
C GLU A 226 10.42 -6.11 -14.10
N SER A 227 10.35 -6.34 -12.80
CA SER A 227 10.71 -5.32 -11.84
C SER A 227 12.22 -5.03 -11.86
N GLY A 228 12.60 -3.79 -11.51
CA GLY A 228 14.01 -3.37 -11.48
C GLY A 228 14.91 -4.19 -10.55
N TYR A 229 14.32 -4.99 -9.65
CA TYR A 229 15.02 -5.91 -8.75
C TYR A 229 15.88 -6.95 -9.48
N TYR A 230 15.49 -7.31 -10.71
CA TYR A 230 16.22 -8.30 -11.50
C TYR A 230 17.47 -7.76 -12.18
N GLY A 231 17.67 -6.43 -12.21
CA GLY A 231 18.83 -5.78 -12.83
C GLY A 231 20.20 -6.11 -12.20
N HIS A 232 20.21 -6.78 -11.06
CA HIS A 232 21.41 -7.13 -10.30
C HIS A 232 21.50 -8.63 -9.95
N VAL A 233 20.87 -9.50 -10.75
CA VAL A 233 21.02 -10.95 -10.64
C VAL A 233 22.25 -11.39 -11.45
N PRO A 234 23.30 -11.95 -10.82
CA PRO A 234 24.47 -12.43 -11.55
C PRO A 234 24.12 -13.58 -12.50
N GLY A 235 24.64 -13.53 -13.73
CA GLY A 235 24.54 -14.65 -14.69
C GLY A 235 23.23 -14.75 -15.47
N TYR A 236 22.29 -13.83 -15.28
CA TYR A 236 21.01 -13.79 -16.02
C TYR A 236 20.76 -12.40 -16.60
N SER A 237 20.02 -12.34 -17.71
CA SER A 237 19.33 -11.09 -18.07
C SER A 237 18.18 -10.86 -17.09
N SER A 238 17.80 -9.60 -16.84
CA SER A 238 16.71 -9.27 -15.91
C SER A 238 15.43 -10.04 -16.23
N ARG A 239 15.05 -10.06 -17.53
CA ARG A 239 13.89 -10.83 -18.01
C ARG A 239 14.06 -12.33 -17.83
N GLY A 240 15.25 -12.87 -18.10
CA GLY A 240 15.53 -14.30 -17.94
C GLY A 240 15.39 -14.76 -16.48
N ALA A 241 15.91 -13.97 -15.54
CA ALA A 241 15.76 -14.22 -14.11
C ALA A 241 14.31 -14.14 -13.64
N TYR A 242 13.54 -13.16 -14.13
CA TYR A 242 12.11 -13.06 -13.84
C TYR A 242 11.31 -14.28 -14.33
N LEU A 243 11.53 -14.70 -15.58
CA LEU A 243 10.85 -15.87 -16.15
C LEU A 243 11.23 -17.16 -15.43
N HIS A 244 12.51 -17.31 -15.05
CA HIS A 244 12.96 -18.42 -14.23
C HIS A 244 12.23 -18.46 -12.88
N ASP A 245 12.11 -17.32 -12.20
CA ASP A 245 11.45 -17.27 -10.90
C ASP A 245 9.94 -17.48 -11.00
N GLN A 246 9.31 -17.01 -12.07
CA GLN A 246 7.92 -17.36 -12.39
C GLN A 246 7.73 -18.87 -12.57
N ASP A 247 8.63 -19.54 -13.30
CA ASP A 247 8.55 -20.99 -13.52
C ASP A 247 8.74 -21.75 -12.19
N VAL A 248 9.74 -21.37 -11.41
CA VAL A 248 10.05 -21.98 -10.10
C VAL A 248 8.90 -21.81 -9.11
N LEU A 249 8.31 -20.62 -9.01
CA LEU A 249 7.33 -20.29 -7.98
C LEU A 249 5.89 -20.60 -8.38
N SER A 250 5.49 -20.33 -9.62
CA SER A 250 4.08 -20.38 -10.04
C SER A 250 3.82 -21.20 -11.31
N LYS A 251 4.88 -21.69 -11.98
CA LYS A 251 4.82 -22.48 -13.22
C LYS A 251 3.99 -21.78 -14.30
N SER A 252 2.75 -22.25 -14.52
CA SER A 252 1.81 -21.73 -15.51
C SER A 252 0.62 -20.95 -14.92
N LYS A 253 0.50 -20.82 -13.59
CA LYS A 253 -0.69 -20.27 -12.94
C LYS A 253 -0.36 -19.33 -11.79
N ALA A 254 -0.97 -18.14 -11.79
CA ALA A 254 -0.85 -17.18 -10.68
C ALA A 254 -1.46 -17.80 -9.41
N LEU A 255 -0.71 -17.73 -8.31
CA LEU A 255 -1.10 -18.28 -7.02
C LEU A 255 -1.65 -17.18 -6.11
N LYS A 256 -2.44 -17.56 -5.09
CA LYS A 256 -3.00 -16.64 -4.09
C LYS A 256 -3.06 -17.34 -2.74
N GLY A 257 -3.25 -16.58 -1.66
CA GLY A 257 -3.39 -17.15 -0.32
C GLY A 257 -2.20 -17.99 0.09
N LYS A 258 -2.50 -19.02 0.89
CA LYS A 258 -1.51 -20.00 1.37
C LYS A 258 -0.73 -20.68 0.23
N ALA A 259 -1.31 -20.83 -0.97
CA ALA A 259 -0.60 -21.44 -2.08
C ALA A 259 0.56 -20.56 -2.58
N ALA A 260 0.37 -19.23 -2.64
CA ALA A 260 1.45 -18.31 -3.01
C ALA A 260 2.56 -18.30 -1.96
N ILE A 261 2.18 -18.22 -0.67
CA ILE A 261 3.12 -18.22 0.45
C ILE A 261 3.95 -19.51 0.48
N ARG A 262 3.27 -20.67 0.44
CA ARG A 262 3.92 -21.98 0.46
C ARG A 262 4.87 -22.17 -0.73
N ALA A 263 4.47 -21.73 -1.92
CA ALA A 263 5.34 -21.82 -3.09
C ALA A 263 6.65 -21.06 -2.91
N VAL A 264 6.61 -19.87 -2.29
CA VAL A 264 7.80 -19.11 -1.93
C VAL A 264 8.61 -19.86 -0.87
N GLU A 265 8.00 -20.25 0.26
CA GLU A 265 8.71 -20.95 1.35
C GLU A 265 9.44 -22.22 0.89
N GLU A 266 8.81 -23.01 0.02
CA GLU A 266 9.38 -24.28 -0.47
C GLU A 266 10.44 -24.10 -1.55
N ASN A 267 10.41 -23.00 -2.31
CA ASN A 267 11.25 -22.84 -3.51
C ASN A 267 12.16 -21.60 -3.49
N TYR A 268 12.14 -20.78 -2.43
CA TYR A 268 12.87 -19.50 -2.38
C TYR A 268 14.36 -19.67 -2.70
N GLU A 269 15.05 -20.65 -2.11
CA GLU A 269 16.49 -20.90 -2.35
C GLU A 269 16.81 -21.29 -3.81
N ARG A 270 15.79 -21.71 -4.57
CA ARG A 270 15.93 -22.05 -5.99
C ARG A 270 15.74 -20.85 -6.90
N THR A 271 15.22 -19.73 -6.39
CA THR A 271 14.97 -18.51 -7.18
C THR A 271 16.26 -17.74 -7.47
N SER A 272 16.27 -16.99 -8.56
CA SER A 272 17.23 -15.96 -8.89
C SER A 272 17.20 -14.80 -7.88
N ILE A 273 16.03 -14.42 -7.36
CA ILE A 273 15.87 -13.37 -6.33
C ILE A 273 16.68 -13.67 -5.06
N SER A 274 16.74 -14.93 -4.60
CA SER A 274 17.51 -15.30 -3.42
C SER A 274 18.98 -14.87 -3.52
N ARG A 275 19.53 -14.92 -4.74
CA ARG A 275 20.91 -14.58 -5.10
C ARG A 275 21.10 -13.11 -5.48
N ALA A 276 20.02 -12.35 -5.61
CA ALA A 276 20.09 -10.95 -6.00
C ALA A 276 20.87 -10.12 -4.96
N ILE A 277 21.76 -9.25 -5.44
CA ILE A 277 22.44 -8.30 -4.57
C ILE A 277 21.59 -7.03 -4.56
N ILE A 278 20.67 -6.93 -3.61
CA ILE A 278 19.92 -5.69 -3.38
C ILE A 278 20.87 -4.72 -2.68
N SER A 279 21.65 -3.98 -3.47
CA SER A 279 22.46 -2.91 -2.91
C SER A 279 21.51 -1.78 -2.49
N ALA A 280 21.44 -1.50 -1.20
CA ALA A 280 20.84 -0.28 -0.66
C ALA A 280 21.59 1.01 -1.11
N ASN A 281 22.60 0.87 -1.96
CA ASN A 281 23.35 1.97 -2.55
C ASN A 281 22.75 2.33 -3.91
N ARG A 282 21.64 3.07 -3.86
CA ARG A 282 21.28 4.05 -4.89
C ARG A 282 22.39 5.11 -4.97
N ARG A 283 23.50 4.76 -5.62
CA ARG A 283 24.43 5.71 -6.22
C ARG A 283 24.68 5.23 -7.63
N LYS A 284 23.72 5.48 -8.53
CA LYS A 284 24.13 5.88 -9.88
C LYS A 284 24.86 7.21 -9.70
N LYS A 285 26.20 7.17 -9.66
CA LYS A 285 27.00 8.33 -10.07
C LYS A 285 26.51 8.65 -11.48
N ARG A 286 25.83 9.79 -11.64
CA ARG A 286 25.86 10.52 -12.90
C ARG A 286 27.17 11.28 -12.93
#